data_AF-A0A269PFG5-F1
#
_entry.id   AF-A0A269PFG5-F1
#
_cell.length_a   1.000
_cell.length_b   1.000
_cell.length_c   1.000
_cell.angle_alpha   90.00
_cell.angle_beta   90.00
_cell.angle_gamma   90.00
#
_symmetry.space_group_name_H-M   'P 1'
#
loop_
_entity.id
_entity.type
_entity.pdbx_description
1 polymer ?
#
loop_
_entity_poly.entity_id
_entity_poly.type
_entity_poly.pdbx_seq_one_letter_code
_entity_poly.pdbx_strand_id
1 'polypeptide(L)'
;MSRGWGGNRARALTLATLERYGSTCHLCGREGATTADHVIPRSHGGPDTLDNLRPAHSRCNSARGNMSLARWFELHPLDMSRRAPPSRDW
;
A
#
# COMPACT_ATOMS: atom_id res chain seq x y z
N MET A 1 -9.82 16.30 13.47
CA MET A 1 -9.18 16.48 12.14
C MET A 1 -8.01 15.50 12.03
N SER A 2 -8.12 14.45 11.21
CA SER A 2 -7.03 13.50 10.98
C SER A 2 -5.86 14.24 10.32
N ARG A 3 -4.71 14.32 11.00
CA ARG A 3 -3.49 14.97 10.48
C ARG A 3 -3.18 14.43 9.07
N GLY A 4 -2.85 15.28 8.11
CA GLY A 4 -2.49 14.85 6.75
C GLY A 4 -1.32 13.85 6.73
N TRP A 5 -1.26 12.98 5.72
CA TRP A 5 -0.11 12.11 5.49
C TRP A 5 0.99 12.94 4.80
N GLY A 6 2.07 13.24 5.51
CA GLY A 6 3.16 14.08 5.00
C GLY A 6 4.27 14.31 6.03
N GLY A 7 5.38 14.89 5.58
CA GLY A 7 6.55 15.22 6.41
C GLY A 7 7.45 14.03 6.75
N ASN A 8 8.41 14.27 7.65
CA ASN A 8 9.50 13.31 7.96
C ASN A 8 9.00 11.96 8.46
N ARG A 9 7.93 11.93 9.27
CA ARG A 9 7.36 10.67 9.79
C ARG A 9 6.78 9.81 8.66
N ALA A 10 6.02 10.40 7.74
CA ALA A 10 5.46 9.68 6.59
C ALA A 10 6.58 9.13 5.68
N ARG A 11 7.65 9.92 5.47
CA ARG A 11 8.83 9.48 4.71
C ARG A 11 9.54 8.31 5.40
N ALA A 12 9.76 8.38 6.71
CA ALA A 12 10.38 7.30 7.48
C ALA A 12 9.57 6.00 7.42
N LEU A 13 8.24 6.08 7.62
CA LEU A 13 7.35 4.92 7.51
C LEU A 13 7.30 4.35 6.09
N THR A 14 7.34 5.21 5.07
CA THR A 14 7.40 4.75 3.67
C THR A 14 8.66 3.94 3.41
N LEU A 15 9.84 4.46 3.81
CA LEU A 15 11.10 3.76 3.64
C LEU A 15 11.11 2.44 4.41
N ALA A 16 10.69 2.43 5.68
CA ALA A 16 10.63 1.22 6.50
C ALA A 16 9.64 0.17 5.94
N THR A 17 8.54 0.60 5.30
CA THR A 17 7.60 -0.32 4.63
C THR A 17 8.25 -1.00 3.41
N LEU A 18 8.95 -0.22 2.59
CA LEU A 18 9.63 -0.73 1.39
C LEU A 18 10.82 -1.63 1.76
N GLU A 19 11.55 -1.30 2.82
CA GLU A 19 12.64 -2.13 3.34
C GLU A 19 12.13 -3.46 3.89
N ARG A 20 11.03 -3.45 4.65
CA ARG A 20 10.46 -4.65 5.28
C ARG A 20 9.77 -5.59 4.29
N TYR A 21 9.00 -5.04 3.34
CA TYR A 21 8.11 -5.83 2.48
C TYR A 21 8.52 -5.83 1.01
N GLY A 22 9.65 -5.19 0.67
CA GLY A 22 10.13 -5.06 -0.70
C GLY A 22 9.36 -4.01 -1.51
N SER A 23 9.51 -4.08 -2.84
CA SER A 23 8.96 -3.10 -3.79
C SER A 23 7.83 -3.67 -4.68
N THR A 24 7.34 -4.87 -4.39
CA THR A 24 6.19 -5.44 -5.10
C THR A 24 4.90 -4.76 -4.63
N CYS A 25 4.23 -4.07 -5.53
CA CYS A 25 2.98 -3.36 -5.24
C CYS A 25 1.88 -4.35 -4.83
N HIS A 26 1.39 -4.27 -3.60
CA HIS A 26 0.38 -5.22 -3.10
C HIS A 26 -0.99 -5.09 -3.81
N LEU A 27 -1.25 -3.93 -4.42
CA LEU A 27 -2.50 -3.61 -5.12
C LEU A 27 -2.58 -4.19 -6.53
N CYS A 28 -1.45 -4.32 -7.25
CA CYS A 28 -1.45 -4.81 -8.64
C CYS A 28 -0.48 -5.96 -8.90
N GLY A 29 0.34 -6.33 -7.92
CA GLY A 29 1.28 -7.45 -8.00
C GLY A 29 2.56 -7.19 -8.79
N ARG A 30 2.82 -5.97 -9.29
CA ARG A 30 4.04 -5.65 -10.05
C ARG A 30 5.07 -4.91 -9.21
N GLU A 31 6.35 -5.07 -9.54
CA GLU A 31 7.48 -4.36 -8.90
C GLU A 31 7.45 -2.85 -9.12
N GLY A 32 8.32 -2.13 -8.41
CA GLY A 32 8.53 -0.69 -8.57
C GLY A 32 7.64 0.18 -7.67
N ALA A 33 7.11 -0.37 -6.57
CA ALA A 33 6.43 0.42 -5.54
C ALA A 33 7.41 1.41 -4.89
N THR A 34 6.94 2.64 -4.69
CA THR A 34 7.72 3.75 -4.11
C THR A 34 6.99 4.44 -2.97
N THR A 35 5.77 3.99 -2.65
CA THR A 35 4.93 4.57 -1.59
C THR A 35 4.45 3.48 -0.65
N ALA A 36 3.94 3.88 0.51
CA ALA A 36 3.25 3.00 1.44
C ALA A 36 1.73 3.29 1.41
N ASP A 37 0.95 2.24 1.23
CA ASP A 37 -0.51 2.25 1.24
C ASP A 37 -1.03 1.70 2.56
N HIS A 38 -2.02 2.38 3.15
CA HIS A 38 -2.66 1.90 4.37
C HIS A 38 -3.70 0.82 4.06
N VAL A 39 -3.46 -0.42 4.49
CA VAL A 39 -4.37 -1.56 4.32
C VAL A 39 -5.77 -1.23 4.81
N ILE A 40 -5.88 -0.63 5.99
CA ILE A 40 -7.07 0.06 6.47
C ILE A 40 -6.86 1.55 6.20
N PRO A 41 -7.65 2.21 5.32
CA PRO A 41 -7.48 3.63 5.03
C PRO A 41 -7.53 4.50 6.28
N ARG A 42 -6.73 5.58 6.31
CA ARG A 42 -6.68 6.52 7.44
C ARG A 42 -8.03 7.17 7.72
N SER A 43 -8.80 7.45 6.67
CA SER A 43 -10.18 7.97 6.78
C SER A 43 -11.14 6.99 7.45
N HIS A 44 -10.78 5.71 7.52
CA HIS A 44 -11.53 4.66 8.22
C HIS A 44 -10.85 4.27 9.55
N GLY A 45 -9.95 5.12 10.09
CA GLY A 45 -9.30 4.89 11.37
C GLY A 45 -8.07 3.98 11.34
N GLY A 46 -7.55 3.66 10.15
CA GLY A 46 -6.35 2.83 10.04
C GLY A 46 -5.11 3.49 10.66
N PRO A 47 -4.31 2.75 11.47
CA PRO A 47 -3.16 3.30 12.16
C PRO A 47 -1.96 3.50 11.23
N ASP A 48 -1.08 4.45 11.58
CA ASP A 48 0.20 4.68 10.91
C ASP A 48 1.29 3.71 11.46
N THR A 49 1.08 2.40 11.29
CA THR A 49 1.98 1.31 11.73
C THR A 49 2.46 0.47 10.56
N LEU A 50 3.64 -0.16 10.68
CA LEU A 50 4.15 -1.06 9.65
C LEU A 50 3.24 -2.27 9.38
N ASP A 51 2.43 -2.69 10.36
CA ASP A 51 1.48 -3.78 10.16
C ASP A 51 0.31 -3.37 9.26
N ASN A 52 -0.04 -2.08 9.24
CA ASN A 52 -1.09 -1.51 8.41
C ASN A 52 -0.56 -0.89 7.10
N LEU A 53 0.75 -0.91 6.82
CA LEU A 53 1.34 -0.28 5.64
C LEU A 53 1.90 -1.31 4.66
N ARG A 54 1.61 -1.16 3.36
CA ARG A 54 2.14 -2.04 2.31
C ARG A 54 2.72 -1.30 1.11
N PRO A 55 3.72 -1.86 0.40
CA PRO A 55 4.28 -1.24 -0.79
C PRO A 55 3.19 -1.02 -1.85
N ALA A 56 3.10 0.19 -2.38
CA ALA A 56 2.25 0.51 -3.51
C ALA A 56 2.91 1.49 -4.48
N HIS A 57 2.58 1.39 -5.76
CA HIS A 57 2.87 2.46 -6.72
C HIS A 57 2.11 3.72 -6.33
N SER A 58 2.71 4.89 -6.56
CA SER A 58 2.02 6.17 -6.38
C SER A 58 0.67 6.22 -7.12
N ARG A 59 0.62 5.75 -8.38
CA ARG A 59 -0.62 5.70 -9.17
C ARG A 59 -1.68 4.76 -8.59
N CYS A 60 -1.27 3.57 -8.12
CA CYS A 60 -2.20 2.56 -7.60
C CYS A 60 -2.76 3.00 -6.24
N ASN A 61 -1.88 3.53 -5.38
CA ASN A 61 -2.24 4.09 -4.07
C ASN A 61 -3.22 5.26 -4.23
N SER A 62 -2.91 6.21 -5.12
CA SER A 62 -3.79 7.34 -5.43
C SER A 62 -5.15 6.89 -5.99
N ALA A 63 -5.16 5.95 -6.95
CA ALA A 63 -6.39 5.41 -7.51
C ALA A 63 -7.22 4.62 -6.49
N ARG A 64 -6.58 3.94 -5.53
CA ARG A 64 -7.27 3.24 -4.45
C ARG A 64 -7.99 4.22 -3.52
N GLY A 65 -7.32 5.32 -3.17
CA GLY A 65 -7.88 6.33 -2.27
C GLY A 65 -8.29 5.71 -0.92
N ASN A 66 -9.58 5.84 -0.58
CA ASN A 66 -10.15 5.27 0.64
C ASN A 66 -10.89 3.94 0.44
N MET A 67 -10.80 3.31 -0.74
CA MET A 67 -11.47 2.03 -0.95
C MET A 67 -10.89 0.94 -0.04
N SER A 68 -11.76 0.06 0.46
CA SER A 68 -11.31 -1.18 1.11
C SER A 68 -10.56 -2.05 0.11
N LEU A 69 -9.69 -2.95 0.61
CA LEU A 69 -9.01 -3.90 -0.28
C LEU A 69 -9.98 -4.80 -1.02
N ALA A 70 -11.06 -5.24 -0.36
CA ALA A 70 -12.11 -6.03 -0.99
C ALA A 70 -12.70 -5.31 -2.22
N ARG A 71 -13.11 -4.04 -2.05
CA ARG A 71 -13.63 -3.23 -3.15
C ARG A 71 -12.58 -2.99 -4.24
N TRP A 72 -11.32 -2.75 -3.86
CA TRP A 72 -10.26 -2.56 -4.83
C TRP A 72 -10.07 -3.79 -5.73
N PHE A 73 -9.99 -4.99 -5.14
CA PHE A 73 -9.77 -6.23 -5.88
C PHE A 73 -11.00 -6.73 -6.64
N GLU A 74 -12.21 -6.34 -6.23
CA GLU A 74 -13.42 -6.53 -7.02
C GLU A 74 -13.35 -5.75 -8.35
N LEU A 75 -12.87 -4.51 -8.31
CA LEU A 75 -12.73 -3.64 -9.49
C LEU A 75 -11.43 -3.90 -10.28
N HIS A 76 -10.39 -4.38 -9.61
CA HIS A 76 -9.07 -4.61 -10.18
C HIS A 76 -8.53 -5.99 -9.75
N PRO A 77 -9.07 -7.07 -10.34
CA PRO A 77 -8.60 -8.42 -10.04
C PRO A 77 -7.09 -8.55 -10.28
N LEU A 78 -6.40 -9.23 -9.38
CA LEU A 78 -4.98 -9.50 -9.53
C LEU A 78 -4.76 -10.50 -10.66
N ASP A 79 -3.91 -10.14 -11.62
CA ASP A 79 -3.42 -11.06 -12.62
C ASP A 79 -2.30 -11.94 -12.02
N MET A 80 -2.67 -13.15 -11.61
CA MET A 80 -1.74 -14.10 -11.00
C MET A 80 -0.63 -14.54 -11.95
N SER A 81 -0.83 -14.45 -13.27
CA SER A 81 0.19 -14.82 -14.26
C SER A 81 1.33 -13.80 -14.36
N ARG A 82 1.10 -12.55 -13.89
CA ARG A 82 2.06 -11.43 -13.97
C ARG A 82 2.51 -10.94 -12.60
N ARG A 83 2.21 -11.69 -11.55
CA ARG A 83 2.50 -11.30 -10.17
C ARG A 83 3.97 -11.55 -9.84
N ALA A 84 4.69 -10.49 -9.48
CA ALA A 84 6.04 -10.59 -8.96
C ALA A 84 6.05 -11.24 -7.56
N PRO A 85 7.00 -12.13 -7.27
CA PRO A 85 7.21 -12.67 -5.93
C PRO A 85 7.83 -11.64 -4.95
N PRO A 86 7.53 -11.75 -3.65
CA PRO A 86 6.20 -11.93 -3.09
C PRO A 86 5.46 -10.59 -3.02
N SER A 87 4.14 -10.61 -3.20
CA SER A 87 3.27 -9.55 -2.65
C SER A 87 2.66 -9.91 -1.30
N ARG A 88 2.84 -11.15 -0.78
CA ARG A 88 2.69 -11.54 0.65
C ARG A 88 3.54 -12.77 1.02
N ASP A 89 4.34 -12.61 2.07
CA ASP A 89 4.40 -13.48 3.26
C ASP A 89 4.40 -12.55 4.49
N TRP A 90 3.27 -11.87 4.67
CA TRP A 90 2.95 -10.97 5.78
C TRP A 90 1.48 -11.08 6.13
#